data_AF-A0A484MF09-F1
#
_entry.id   AF-A0A484MF09-F1
#
_cell.length_a   1.000
_cell.length_b   1.000
_cell.length_c   1.000
_cell.angle_alpha   90.00
_cell.angle_beta   90.00
_cell.angle_gamma   90.00
#
_symmetry.space_group_name_H-M   'P 1'
#
loop_
_entity.id
_entity.type
_entity.pdbx_description
1 polymer ?
#
loop_
_entity_poly.entity_id
_entity_poly.type
_entity_poly.pdbx_seq_one_letter_code
_entity_poly.pdbx_strand_id
1 'polypeptide(L)'
;MPSTKVYGEDGGAEGDDSASGIIRKKLLGNDKGKTTFAHVCKCFHALDAKNGGDEVLQFAKLFFVESVLLARDKGTGVDMSHPHLLGSVDKFNAYPWGWESYLLTVRHLKAAMEGQPARFLSKLAENPNMKTCVGL
;
A
#
# COMPACT_ATOMS: atom_id res chain seq x y z
N MET A 1 -19.79 -13.48 -15.56
CA MET A 1 -18.50 -13.13 -16.19
C MET A 1 -18.16 -11.69 -15.80
N PRO A 2 -17.02 -11.39 -15.17
CA PRO A 2 -16.58 -10.02 -15.04
C PRO A 2 -15.48 -9.69 -16.05
N SER A 3 -15.83 -8.70 -16.86
CA SER A 3 -15.09 -7.72 -17.65
C SER A 3 -13.55 -7.81 -17.73
N THR A 4 -13.12 -7.84 -18.99
CA THR A 4 -11.76 -7.74 -19.54
C THR A 4 -10.97 -6.57 -18.96
N LYS A 5 -9.84 -6.88 -18.31
CA LYS A 5 -8.79 -5.90 -18.02
C LYS A 5 -8.02 -5.64 -19.32
N VAL A 6 -8.22 -4.48 -19.92
CA VAL A 6 -7.31 -3.95 -20.96
C VAL A 6 -6.40 -2.95 -20.26
N TYR A 7 -5.27 -3.43 -19.75
CA TYR A 7 -4.15 -2.54 -19.46
C TYR A 7 -3.36 -2.46 -20.76
N GLY A 8 -3.40 -1.29 -21.40
CA GLY A 8 -2.62 -1.03 -22.60
C GLY A 8 -1.16 -1.36 -22.36
N GLU A 9 -0.63 -2.24 -23.20
CA GLU A 9 0.80 -2.44 -23.37
C GLU A 9 1.39 -1.11 -23.87
N ASP A 10 2.15 -0.44 -23.03
CA ASP A 10 3.17 0.49 -23.50
C ASP A 10 4.47 0.15 -22.76
N GLY A 11 5.11 -0.92 -23.25
CA GLY A 11 6.38 -1.44 -22.79
C GLY A 11 7.55 -0.56 -23.22
N GLY A 12 7.48 0.73 -22.91
CA GLY A 12 8.63 1.62 -22.96
C GLY A 12 9.58 1.26 -21.82
N ALA A 13 10.73 0.68 -22.15
CA ALA A 13 11.78 0.42 -21.18
C ALA A 13 12.18 1.74 -20.50
N GLU A 14 11.73 1.93 -19.26
CA GLU A 14 12.19 3.04 -18.42
C GLU A 14 13.68 2.84 -18.17
N GLY A 15 14.51 3.67 -18.82
CA GLY A 15 15.96 3.65 -18.62
C GLY A 15 16.33 3.90 -17.16
N ASP A 16 17.50 3.41 -16.75
CA ASP A 16 18.02 3.50 -15.37
C ASP A 16 18.12 4.93 -14.81
N ASP A 17 18.06 5.95 -15.68
CA ASP A 17 18.05 7.38 -15.34
C ASP A 17 16.64 7.98 -15.14
N SER A 18 15.58 7.20 -15.33
CA SER A 18 14.22 7.61 -15.00
C SER A 18 14.08 7.83 -13.49
N ALA A 19 13.27 8.81 -13.10
CA ALA A 19 12.78 9.02 -11.73
C ALA A 19 12.45 7.70 -11.00
N SER A 20 11.73 6.80 -11.67
CA SER A 20 11.36 5.48 -11.13
C SER A 20 12.56 4.53 -10.96
N GLY A 21 13.60 4.68 -11.79
CA GLY A 21 14.89 3.98 -11.70
C GLY A 21 15.74 4.49 -10.52
N ILE A 22 15.75 5.80 -10.30
CA ILE A 22 16.44 6.44 -9.16
C ILE A 22 15.81 6.03 -7.83
N ILE A 23 14.48 6.08 -7.72
CA ILE A 23 13.77 5.58 -6.52
C ILE A 23 14.09 4.10 -6.34
N ARG A 24 13.95 3.26 -7.38
CA ARG A 24 14.24 1.83 -7.29
C ARG A 24 15.66 1.56 -6.84
N LYS A 25 16.66 2.24 -7.40
CA LYS A 25 18.07 2.10 -7.03
C LYS A 25 18.33 2.53 -5.58
N LYS A 26 17.67 3.61 -5.11
CA LYS A 26 17.76 4.08 -3.72
C LYS A 26 16.98 3.18 -2.73
N LEU A 27 15.83 2.63 -3.12
CA LEU A 27 15.00 1.74 -2.30
C LEU A 27 15.53 0.31 -2.22
N LEU A 28 16.16 -0.17 -3.30
CA LEU A 28 16.59 -1.57 -3.46
C LEU A 28 18.07 -1.77 -3.20
N GLY A 29 18.83 -0.70 -2.96
CA GLY A 29 20.22 -0.72 -2.48
C GLY A 29 20.98 -1.98 -2.86
N ASN A 30 21.14 -2.22 -4.15
CA ASN A 30 21.93 -3.31 -4.73
C ASN A 30 21.87 -4.66 -3.97
N ASP A 31 20.70 -5.25 -3.68
CA ASP A 31 20.52 -6.73 -3.59
C ASP A 31 19.13 -7.16 -3.07
N LYS A 32 18.46 -8.04 -3.84
CA LYS A 32 17.62 -9.23 -3.49
C LYS A 32 16.66 -9.23 -2.28
N GLY A 33 16.41 -8.11 -1.59
CA GLY A 33 15.54 -8.02 -0.42
C GLY A 33 14.17 -7.40 -0.71
N LYS A 34 13.12 -7.84 0.00
CA LYS A 34 11.82 -7.15 0.01
C LYS A 34 11.99 -5.79 0.71
N THR A 35 11.84 -4.69 -0.01
CA THR A 35 11.81 -3.35 0.60
C THR A 35 10.57 -3.25 1.48
N THR A 36 10.73 -2.94 2.77
CA THR A 36 9.62 -2.78 3.71
C THR A 36 9.20 -1.33 3.84
N PHE A 37 7.97 -1.07 4.27
CA PHE A 37 7.52 0.30 4.52
C PHE A 37 8.38 1.00 5.59
N ALA A 38 8.91 0.26 6.57
CA ALA A 38 9.90 0.79 7.52
C ALA A 38 11.17 1.36 6.85
N HIS A 39 11.63 0.74 5.75
CA HIS A 39 12.77 1.23 4.99
C HIS A 39 12.43 2.54 4.26
N VAL A 40 11.24 2.63 3.66
CA VAL A 40 10.73 3.86 3.02
C VAL A 40 10.68 5.01 4.01
N CYS A 41 10.17 4.79 5.22
CA CYS A 41 10.15 5.82 6.27
C CYS A 41 11.55 6.33 6.63
N LYS A 42 12.54 5.41 6.75
CA LYS A 42 13.92 5.79 7.04
C LYS A 42 14.53 6.64 5.92
N CYS A 43 14.33 6.24 4.66
CA CYS A 43 14.80 7.01 3.51
C CYS A 43 14.12 8.38 3.46
N PHE A 44 12.80 8.44 3.67
CA PHE A 44 12.06 9.71 3.66
C PHE A 44 12.55 10.68 4.74
N HIS A 45 12.80 10.21 5.96
CA HIS A 45 13.33 11.05 7.04
C HIS A 45 14.78 11.50 6.81
N ALA A 46 15.56 10.76 6.03
CA ALA A 46 16.92 11.14 5.68
C ALA A 46 17.00 12.14 4.51
N LEU A 47 15.88 12.38 3.81
CA LEU A 47 15.83 13.37 2.74
C LEU A 47 15.70 14.78 3.32
N ASP A 48 16.64 15.64 2.97
CA ASP A 48 16.57 17.07 3.25
C ASP A 48 15.85 17.79 2.10
N ALA A 49 14.84 18.59 2.44
CA ALA A 49 14.09 19.41 1.49
C ALA A 49 14.99 20.41 0.73
N LYS A 50 16.14 20.79 1.30
CA LYS A 50 17.09 21.70 0.64
C LYS A 50 17.95 21.05 -0.45
N ASN A 51 18.15 19.72 -0.40
CA ASN A 51 19.09 19.01 -1.28
C ASN A 51 18.44 17.94 -2.16
N GLY A 52 17.15 17.63 -1.96
CA GLY A 52 16.53 16.43 -2.53
C GLY A 52 15.63 16.62 -3.77
N GLY A 53 15.45 17.85 -4.27
CA GLY A 53 14.80 18.12 -5.56
C GLY A 53 13.51 17.33 -5.83
N ASP A 54 13.39 16.74 -7.03
CA ASP A 54 12.24 15.93 -7.46
C ASP A 54 12.14 14.57 -6.73
N GLU A 55 13.24 14.07 -6.18
CA GLU A 55 13.26 12.81 -5.43
C GLU A 55 12.45 12.93 -4.13
N VAL A 56 12.51 14.09 -3.46
CA VAL A 56 11.72 14.36 -2.25
C VAL A 56 10.23 14.23 -2.55
N LEU A 57 9.78 14.80 -3.66
CA LEU A 57 8.39 14.73 -4.08
C LEU A 57 7.97 13.27 -4.35
N GLN A 58 8.83 12.51 -5.02
CA GLN A 58 8.54 11.11 -5.33
C GLN A 58 8.50 10.22 -4.08
N PHE A 59 9.43 10.41 -3.15
CA PHE A 59 9.41 9.71 -1.86
C PHE A 59 8.23 10.14 -0.99
N ALA A 60 7.82 11.42 -1.03
CA ALA A 60 6.63 11.89 -0.35
C ALA A 60 5.36 11.21 -0.90
N LYS A 61 5.25 11.08 -2.22
CA LYS A 61 4.14 10.34 -2.85
C LYS A 61 4.15 8.86 -2.45
N LEU A 62 5.32 8.20 -2.47
CA LEU A 62 5.43 6.80 -2.04
C LEU A 62 5.01 6.62 -0.58
N PHE A 63 5.52 7.49 0.30
CA PHE A 63 5.16 7.51 1.71
C PHE A 63 3.66 7.70 1.89
N PHE A 64 3.05 8.66 1.18
CA PHE A 64 1.61 8.91 1.24
C PHE A 64 0.79 7.70 0.78
N VAL A 65 1.16 7.05 -0.32
CA VAL A 65 0.47 5.85 -0.80
C VAL A 65 0.54 4.71 0.22
N GLU A 66 1.74 4.37 0.67
CA GLU A 66 1.93 3.22 1.56
C GLU A 66 1.35 3.46 2.96
N SER A 67 1.42 4.69 3.48
CA SER A 67 0.94 5.02 4.83
C SER A 67 -0.55 5.39 4.89
N VAL A 68 -1.04 6.20 3.97
CA VAL A 68 -2.39 6.78 4.04
C VAL A 68 -3.36 6.00 3.17
N LEU A 69 -3.02 5.78 1.89
CA LEU A 69 -3.97 5.19 0.94
C LEU A 69 -4.11 3.68 1.13
N LEU A 70 -2.99 3.00 1.38
CA LEU A 70 -2.93 1.55 1.54
C LEU A 70 -2.81 1.12 3.00
N ALA A 71 -2.66 2.05 3.95
CA ALA A 71 -2.59 1.79 5.39
C ALA A 71 -1.69 0.59 5.75
N ARG A 72 -0.52 0.47 5.10
CA ARG A 72 0.32 -0.71 5.26
C ARG A 72 1.07 -0.67 6.59
N ASP A 73 1.09 -1.82 7.26
CA ASP A 73 1.97 -2.01 8.40
C ASP A 73 3.45 -1.88 8.01
N LYS A 74 4.26 -1.40 8.96
CA LYS A 74 5.70 -1.17 8.78
C LYS A 74 6.48 -2.41 8.33
N GLY A 75 6.00 -3.60 8.69
CA GLY A 75 6.58 -4.90 8.31
C GLY A 75 6.17 -5.39 6.92
N THR A 76 5.17 -4.76 6.29
CA THR A 76 4.68 -5.16 4.98
C THR A 76 5.65 -4.73 3.90
N GLY A 77 5.87 -5.61 2.92
CA GLY A 77 6.65 -5.29 1.74
C GLY A 77 5.98 -4.17 0.95
N VAL A 78 6.76 -3.21 0.47
CA VAL A 78 6.33 -2.20 -0.49
C VAL A 78 5.96 -2.91 -1.78
N ASP A 79 4.81 -2.55 -2.34
CA ASP A 79 4.42 -3.12 -3.63
C ASP A 79 5.14 -2.37 -4.74
N MET A 80 6.13 -3.06 -5.31
CA MET A 80 6.98 -2.54 -6.37
C MET A 80 6.26 -2.43 -7.72
N SER A 81 4.95 -2.71 -7.80
CA SER A 81 4.15 -2.44 -8.97
C SER A 81 3.79 -0.96 -9.12
N HIS A 82 3.71 -0.17 -8.04
CA HIS A 82 3.32 1.25 -8.08
C HIS A 82 4.43 2.32 -8.26
N PRO A 83 5.74 2.06 -8.11
CA PRO A 83 6.79 3.09 -8.22
C PRO A 83 6.82 3.85 -9.55
N HIS A 84 6.43 3.22 -10.66
CA HIS A 84 6.38 3.86 -11.98
C HIS A 84 5.32 4.98 -12.05
N LEU A 85 4.32 4.96 -11.17
CA LEU A 85 3.30 6.02 -11.07
C LEU A 85 3.83 7.27 -10.37
N LEU A 86 4.89 7.15 -9.57
CA LEU A 86 5.40 8.25 -8.73
C LEU A 86 6.15 9.31 -9.53
N GLY A 87 6.80 8.89 -10.62
CA GLY A 87 7.61 9.74 -11.50
C GLY A 87 6.80 10.70 -12.38
N SER A 88 5.46 10.57 -12.43
CA SER A 88 4.58 11.48 -13.17
C SER A 88 3.39 11.87 -12.30
N VAL A 89 3.16 13.17 -12.14
CA VAL A 89 1.98 13.69 -11.40
C VAL A 89 0.68 13.27 -12.09
N ASP A 90 0.64 13.30 -13.42
CA ASP A 90 -0.56 12.94 -14.18
C ASP A 90 -0.89 11.45 -14.05
N LYS A 91 0.12 10.57 -14.17
CA LYS A 91 -0.07 9.12 -13.95
C LYS A 91 -0.48 8.82 -12.52
N PHE A 92 0.13 9.51 -11.55
CA PHE A 92 -0.24 9.38 -10.15
C PHE A 92 -1.69 9.77 -9.89
N ASN A 93 -2.15 10.90 -10.44
CA ASN A 93 -3.50 11.40 -10.22
C ASN A 93 -4.57 10.62 -11.00
N ALA A 94 -4.22 10.06 -12.15
CA ALA A 94 -5.12 9.22 -12.95
C ALA A 94 -5.34 7.83 -12.34
N TYR A 95 -4.44 7.39 -11.45
CA TYR A 95 -4.57 6.08 -10.81
C TYR A 95 -5.72 6.08 -9.78
N PRO A 96 -6.55 5.03 -9.72
CA PRO A 96 -7.77 5.02 -8.91
C PRO A 96 -7.48 4.70 -7.43
N TRP A 97 -6.65 5.51 -6.77
CA TRP A 97 -6.24 5.31 -5.37
C TRP A 97 -7.41 5.11 -4.40
N GLY A 98 -8.50 5.86 -4.60
CA GLY A 98 -9.70 5.72 -3.77
C GLY A 98 -10.35 4.33 -3.89
N TRP A 99 -10.35 3.75 -5.08
CA TRP A 99 -10.89 2.40 -5.29
C TRP A 99 -10.01 1.32 -4.65
N GLU A 100 -8.69 1.41 -4.80
CA GLU A 100 -7.76 0.48 -4.17
C GLU A 100 -7.86 0.53 -2.63
N SER A 101 -7.92 1.75 -2.08
CA SER A 101 -8.10 1.96 -0.63
C SER A 101 -9.42 1.38 -0.13
N TYR A 102 -10.51 1.60 -0.87
CA TYR A 102 -11.82 1.02 -0.56
C TYR A 102 -11.78 -0.51 -0.57
N LEU A 103 -11.23 -1.13 -1.62
CA LEU A 103 -11.13 -2.59 -1.71
C LEU A 103 -10.30 -3.19 -0.58
N LEU A 104 -9.19 -2.56 -0.23
CA LEU A 104 -8.35 -3.00 0.87
C LEU A 104 -9.09 -2.91 2.21
N THR A 105 -9.82 -1.82 2.44
CA THR A 105 -10.67 -1.65 3.63
C THR A 105 -11.71 -2.76 3.72
N VAL A 106 -12.43 -3.04 2.64
CA VAL A 106 -13.42 -4.13 2.60
C VAL A 106 -12.78 -5.49 2.89
N ARG A 107 -11.58 -5.77 2.36
CA ARG A 107 -10.85 -7.02 2.64
C ARG A 107 -10.49 -7.14 4.11
N HIS A 108 -9.98 -6.07 4.73
CA HIS A 108 -9.64 -6.09 6.16
C HIS A 108 -10.88 -6.24 7.04
N LEU A 109 -11.98 -5.55 6.72
CA LEU A 109 -13.25 -5.72 7.43
C LEU A 109 -13.75 -7.16 7.33
N LYS A 110 -13.73 -7.75 6.13
CA LYS A 110 -14.13 -9.14 5.92
C LYS A 110 -13.26 -10.10 6.75
N ALA A 111 -11.93 -9.95 6.69
CA ALA A 111 -11.00 -10.77 7.45
C ALA A 111 -11.20 -10.61 8.98
N ALA A 112 -11.51 -9.41 9.46
CA ALA A 112 -11.79 -9.16 10.87
C ALA A 112 -13.10 -9.82 11.34
N MET A 113 -14.08 -9.94 10.45
CA MET A 113 -15.38 -10.57 10.70
C MET A 113 -15.34 -12.11 10.54
N GLU A 114 -14.40 -12.65 9.76
CA GLU A 114 -14.24 -14.09 9.57
C GLU A 114 -13.99 -14.80 10.91
N GLY A 115 -14.82 -15.79 11.22
CA GLY A 115 -14.74 -16.57 12.46
C GLY A 115 -15.28 -15.86 13.72
N GLN A 116 -15.66 -14.59 13.66
CA GLN A 116 -16.28 -13.89 14.80
C GLN A 116 -17.61 -14.53 15.23
N PRO A 117 -18.53 -14.93 14.33
CA PRO A 117 -19.78 -15.58 14.75
C PRO A 117 -19.52 -16.88 15.51
N ALA A 118 -18.59 -17.72 15.02
CA ALA A 118 -18.24 -18.98 15.68
C ALA A 118 -17.57 -18.76 17.04
N ARG A 119 -16.65 -17.79 17.15
CA ARG A 119 -16.00 -17.39 18.41
C ARG A 119 -16.97 -16.79 19.42
N PHE A 120 -17.98 -16.08 18.94
CA PHE A 120 -19.02 -15.53 19.80
C PHE A 120 -19.91 -16.64 20.37
N LEU A 121 -20.34 -17.58 19.51
CA LEU A 121 -21.11 -18.75 19.93
C LEU A 121 -20.32 -19.66 20.89
N SER A 122 -19.01 -19.86 20.66
CA SER A 122 -18.19 -20.64 21.59
C SER A 122 -18.08 -19.95 22.96
N LYS A 123 -17.89 -18.63 23.00
CA LYS A 123 -17.88 -17.85 24.25
C LYS A 123 -19.21 -17.87 24.99
N LEU A 124 -20.34 -17.85 24.27
CA LEU A 124 -21.67 -18.02 24.85
C LEU A 124 -21.87 -19.40 25.47
N ALA A 125 -21.37 -20.45 24.82
CA ALA A 125 -21.42 -21.81 25.35
C ALA A 125 -20.55 -21.98 26.60
N GLU A 126 -19.40 -21.32 26.66
CA GLU A 126 -18.48 -21.33 27.80
C GLU A 126 -18.95 -20.45 28.98
N ASN A 127 -19.76 -19.41 28.71
CA ASN A 127 -20.29 -18.52 29.74
C ASN A 127 -21.76 -18.13 29.46
N PRO A 128 -22.73 -18.88 30.02
CA PRO A 128 -24.17 -18.64 29.80
C PRO A 128 -24.67 -17.28 30.29
N ASN A 129 -23.93 -16.60 31.17
CA ASN A 129 -24.28 -15.28 31.70
C ASN A 129 -23.82 -14.11 30.82
N MET A 130 -23.18 -14.39 29.68
CA MET A 130 -22.75 -13.38 28.73
C MET A 130 -23.99 -12.77 28.04
N LYS A 131 -24.36 -11.54 28.45
CA LYS A 131 -25.52 -10.84 27.88
C LYS A 131 -25.32 -10.62 26.39
N THR A 132 -26.22 -11.16 25.58
CA THR A 132 -26.33 -10.82 24.16
C THR A 132 -26.98 -9.44 24.05
N CYS A 133 -26.27 -8.45 23.51
CA CYS A 133 -26.90 -7.23 23.02
C CYS A 133 -27.63 -7.57 21.72
N VAL A 134 -28.82 -8.17 21.81
CA VAL A 134 -29.72 -8.34 20.66
C VAL A 134 -30.57 -7.09 20.61
N GLY A 135 -30.25 -6.20 19.68
CA GLY A 135 -31.01 -4.97 19.45
C GLY A 135 -30.63 -4.34 18.13
N LEU A 136 -31.24 -4.84 17.05
CA LEU A 136 -31.64 -4.13 15.83
C LEU A 136 -32.78 -4.92 15.18
#